data_AF-A0A321LZS1-F1
#
_entry.id   AF-A0A321LZS1-F1
#
_cell.length_a   1.000
_cell.length_b   1.000
_cell.length_c   1.000
_cell.angle_alpha   90.00
_cell.angle_beta   90.00
_cell.angle_gamma   90.00
#
_symmetry.space_group_name_H-M   'P 1'
#
loop_
_entity.id
_entity.type
_entity.pdbx_description
1 polymer ?
#
loop_
_entity_poly.entity_id
_entity_poly.type
_entity_poly.pdbx_seq_one_letter_code
_entity_poly.pdbx_strand_id
1 'polypeptide(L)'
;MANTSLRQLADFPETRDKIVENIEVFSDHEYYGITIRFTDKTALAFALETAVFAFPVLSDWADGNETILKKYKSIRSHIQRS
;
A
#
# COMPACT_ATOMS: atom_id res chain seq x y z
N MET A 1 -9.32 20.77 1.20
CA MET A 1 -8.27 19.75 1.40
C MET A 1 -7.61 19.52 0.06
N ALA A 2 -6.29 19.73 -0.07
CA ALA A 2 -5.61 19.50 -1.34
C ALA A 2 -5.55 17.99 -1.61
N ASN A 3 -6.04 17.56 -2.77
CA ASN A 3 -5.90 16.18 -3.23
C ASN A 3 -4.46 15.99 -3.72
N THR A 4 -3.56 15.60 -2.82
CA THR A 4 -2.17 15.29 -3.16
C THR A 4 -2.07 13.87 -3.69
N SER A 5 -2.63 13.61 -4.88
CA SER A 5 -2.37 12.37 -5.61
C SER A 5 -0.90 12.39 -6.09
N LEU A 6 -0.03 11.63 -5.43
CA LEU A 6 1.34 11.42 -5.90
C LEU A 6 1.31 10.40 -7.04
N ARG A 7 1.60 10.84 -8.26
CA ARG A 7 1.80 9.94 -9.41
C ARG A 7 3.27 9.54 -9.46
N GLN A 8 3.53 8.23 -9.41
CA GLN A 8 4.86 7.66 -9.68
C GLN A 8 4.78 6.81 -10.95
N LEU A 9 5.81 6.92 -11.79
CA LEU A 9 5.98 6.08 -12.98
C LEU A 9 7.11 5.09 -12.69
N ALA A 10 6.79 3.79 -12.74
CA ALA A 10 7.77 2.72 -12.71
C ALA A 10 7.97 2.20 -14.14
N ASP A 11 9.22 2.02 -14.56
CA ASP A 11 9.58 1.46 -15.85
C ASP A 11 10.04 0.01 -15.65
N PHE A 12 9.58 -0.89 -16.53
CA PHE A 12 9.91 -2.31 -16.53
C PHE A 12 10.41 -2.70 -17.93
N PRO A 13 11.66 -2.32 -18.29
CA PRO A 13 12.18 -2.46 -19.66
C PRO A 13 12.05 -3.88 -20.23
N GLU A 14 12.18 -4.90 -19.37
CA GLU A 14 12.10 -6.32 -19.71
C GLU A 14 10.70 -6.77 -20.14
N THR A 15 9.69 -5.92 -19.99
CA THR A 15 8.30 -6.19 -20.38
C THR A 15 7.86 -5.47 -21.66
N ARG A 16 8.73 -4.64 -22.24
CA ARG A 16 8.43 -3.90 -23.48
C ARG A 16 8.16 -4.86 -24.64
N ASP A 17 7.19 -4.46 -25.47
CA ASP A 17 6.76 -5.20 -26.68
C ASP A 17 6.25 -6.63 -26.43
N LYS A 18 6.02 -7.02 -25.17
CA LYS A 18 5.43 -8.32 -24.84
C LYS A 18 3.91 -8.31 -25.02
N ILE A 19 3.39 -9.42 -25.50
CA ILE A 19 1.95 -9.65 -25.62
C ILE A 19 1.44 -10.23 -24.29
N VAL A 20 0.46 -9.57 -23.69
CA VAL A 20 -0.22 -10.06 -22.49
C VAL A 20 -1.05 -11.30 -22.86
N GLU A 21 -0.80 -12.41 -22.15
CA GLU A 21 -1.57 -13.65 -22.24
C GLU A 21 -2.79 -13.58 -21.31
N ASN A 22 -2.61 -13.13 -20.06
CA ASN A 22 -3.69 -12.88 -19.11
C ASN A 22 -3.24 -11.94 -17.99
N ILE A 23 -4.23 -11.43 -17.24
CA ILE A 23 -4.03 -10.64 -16.03
C ILE A 23 -4.79 -11.33 -14.90
N GLU A 24 -4.09 -11.61 -13.81
CA GLU A 24 -4.61 -12.23 -12.60
C GLU A 24 -4.69 -11.17 -11.50
N VAL A 25 -5.83 -11.07 -10.82
CA VAL A 25 -6.02 -10.26 -9.62
C VAL A 25 -6.24 -11.21 -8.46
N PHE A 26 -5.38 -11.11 -7.45
CA PHE A 26 -5.39 -11.95 -6.26
C PHE A 26 -5.78 -11.14 -5.03
N SER A 27 -6.57 -11.72 -4.14
CA SER A 27 -6.93 -11.14 -2.86
C SER A 27 -6.97 -12.22 -1.80
N ASP A 28 -6.20 -12.04 -0.73
CA ASP A 28 -6.23 -12.89 0.46
C ASP A 28 -6.21 -12.01 1.72
N HIS A 29 -6.33 -12.66 2.88
CA HIS A 29 -6.26 -12.03 4.19
C HIS A 29 -4.92 -11.34 4.47
N GLU A 30 -3.84 -11.78 3.81
CA GLU A 30 -2.49 -11.27 4.06
C GLU A 30 -2.06 -10.18 3.06
N TYR A 31 -2.42 -10.31 1.78
CA TYR A 31 -2.05 -9.35 0.74
C TYR A 31 -2.96 -9.42 -0.49
N TYR A 32 -2.84 -8.40 -1.33
CA TYR A 32 -3.46 -8.34 -2.65
C TYR A 32 -2.38 -8.44 -3.72
N GLY A 33 -2.72 -8.92 -4.91
CA GLY A 33 -1.76 -9.11 -5.98
C GLY A 33 -2.32 -8.78 -7.35
N ILE A 34 -1.44 -8.31 -8.25
CA ILE A 34 -1.72 -8.23 -9.68
C ILE A 34 -0.59 -8.95 -10.40
N THR A 35 -0.89 -9.97 -11.18
CA THR A 35 0.09 -10.65 -12.03
C THR A 35 -0.28 -10.49 -13.50
N ILE A 36 0.63 -9.94 -14.29
CA ILE A 36 0.52 -9.84 -15.75
C ILE A 36 1.37 -10.97 -16.33
N ARG A 37 0.74 -11.93 -17.01
CA ARG A 37 1.44 -13.02 -17.70
C ARG A 37 1.57 -12.69 -19.17
N PHE A 38 2.73 -12.99 -19.74
CA PHE A 38 3.03 -12.76 -21.16
C PHE A 38 3.06 -14.07 -21.93
N THR A 39 2.80 -14.01 -23.24
CA THR A 39 2.77 -15.20 -24.11
C THR A 39 4.13 -15.90 -24.22
N ASP A 40 5.22 -15.20 -23.92
CA ASP A 40 6.59 -15.74 -23.85
C ASP A 40 6.87 -16.55 -22.56
N LYS A 41 5.84 -16.79 -21.74
CA LYS A 41 5.90 -17.52 -20.46
C LYS A 41 6.72 -16.81 -19.38
N THR A 42 6.87 -15.49 -19.48
CA THR A 42 7.32 -14.62 -18.38
C THR A 42 6.15 -13.90 -17.71
N ALA A 43 6.38 -13.28 -16.53
CA ALA A 43 5.35 -12.52 -15.83
C ALA A 43 5.92 -11.31 -15.09
N LEU A 44 5.09 -10.27 -14.94
CA LEU A 44 5.32 -9.13 -14.04
C LEU A 44 4.28 -9.18 -12.91
N ALA A 45 4.75 -9.30 -11.66
CA ALA A 45 3.90 -9.43 -10.49
C ALA A 45 4.05 -8.23 -9.55
N PHE A 46 2.93 -7.74 -9.05
CA PHE A 46 2.83 -6.69 -8.04
C PHE A 46 2.22 -7.28 -6.78
N ALA A 47 2.94 -7.23 -5.67
CA ALA A 47 2.39 -7.45 -4.34
C ALA A 47 1.91 -6.11 -3.77
N LEU A 48 0.68 -6.09 -3.28
CA LEU A 48 0.00 -4.95 -2.71
C LEU A 48 -0.28 -5.26 -1.24
N GLU A 49 0.51 -4.66 -0.35
CA GLU A 49 0.33 -4.80 1.09
C GLU A 49 -0.47 -3.64 1.65
N THR A 50 -1.50 -3.96 2.45
CA THR A 50 -2.19 -2.95 3.25
C THR A 50 -1.36 -2.62 4.49
N ALA A 51 -1.08 -1.34 4.69
CA ALA A 51 -0.35 -0.87 5.87
C ALA A 51 -1.25 -0.05 6.81
N VAL A 52 -1.14 -0.28 8.11
CA VAL A 52 -1.84 0.48 9.15
C VAL A 52 -0.90 1.53 9.72
N PHE A 53 -1.38 2.76 9.83
CA PHE A 53 -0.68 3.88 10.46
C PHE A 53 -1.51 4.38 11.64
N ALA A 54 -0.93 4.36 12.84
CA ALA A 54 -1.53 4.96 14.03
C ALA A 54 -0.76 6.21 14.46
N PHE A 55 -1.50 7.24 14.85
CA PHE A 55 -0.98 8.52 15.32
C PHE A 55 -1.47 8.76 16.76
N PRO A 56 -0.91 8.04 17.74
CA PRO A 56 -1.47 8.05 19.09
C PRO A 56 -1.30 9.41 19.75
N VAL A 57 -2.37 9.84 20.42
CA VAL A 57 -2.40 11.03 21.27
C VAL A 57 -2.96 10.67 22.64
N LEU A 58 -2.43 11.28 23.69
CA LEU A 58 -3.05 11.33 25.00
C LEU A 58 -3.79 12.66 25.10
N SER A 59 -5.08 12.61 25.41
CA SER A 59 -5.93 13.78 25.65
C SER A 59 -6.61 13.70 27.01
N ASP A 60 -6.88 14.87 27.59
CA ASP A 60 -7.79 15.06 28.71
C ASP A 60 -9.17 15.43 28.15
N TRP A 61 -10.22 14.94 28.81
CA TRP A 61 -11.61 15.26 28.51
C TRP A 61 -12.40 15.58 29.80
N ALA A 62 -11.73 15.88 30.92
CA ALA A 62 -12.41 16.08 32.21
C ALA A 62 -13.49 17.18 32.18
N ASP A 63 -13.35 18.20 31.32
CA ASP A 63 -14.29 19.31 31.19
C ASP A 63 -15.30 19.15 30.04
N GLY A 64 -15.34 17.98 29.40
CA GLY A 64 -16.20 17.73 28.25
C GLY A 64 -15.62 18.15 26.91
N ASN A 65 -14.42 18.75 26.88
CA ASN A 65 -13.71 19.12 25.65
C ASN A 65 -12.38 18.37 25.54
N GLU A 66 -12.03 17.91 24.34
CA GLU A 66 -10.73 17.28 24.13
C GLU A 66 -9.58 18.28 24.21
N THR A 67 -8.69 18.08 25.17
CA THR A 67 -7.41 18.78 25.22
C THR A 67 -6.27 17.79 25.02
N ILE A 68 -5.55 17.88 23.91
CA ILE A 68 -4.38 17.02 23.65
C ILE A 68 -3.26 17.37 24.63
N LEU A 69 -2.91 16.40 25.49
CA LEU A 69 -1.81 16.50 26.45
C LEU A 69 -0.47 16.11 25.83
N LYS A 70 -0.45 15.07 24.99
CA LYS A 70 0.79 14.55 24.39
C LYS A 70 0.54 13.86 23.07
N LYS A 71 1.47 14.02 22.12
CA LYS A 71 1.53 13.21 20.89
C LYS A 71 2.66 12.20 21.02
N TYR A 72 2.39 10.96 20.64
CA TYR A 72 3.39 9.90 20.64
C TYR A 72 3.98 9.69 19.25
N LYS A 73 5.07 8.91 19.18
CA LYS A 73 5.65 8.50 17.90
C LYS A 73 4.61 7.71 17.12
N SER A 74 4.47 8.02 15.83
CA SER A 74 3.60 7.26 14.93
C SER A 74 4.02 5.80 14.88
N ILE A 75 3.06 4.90 14.91
CA ILE A 75 3.26 3.46 14.78
C ILE A 75 2.84 3.06 13.37
N ARG A 76 3.66 2.25 12.71
CA ARG A 76 3.39 1.73 11.37
C ARG A 76 3.36 0.21 11.48
N SER A 77 2.43 -0.43 10.80
CA SER A 77 2.45 -1.89 10.68
C SER A 77 3.75 -2.35 10.04
N HIS A 78 4.18 -3.55 10.40
CA HIS A 78 5.27 -4.21 9.68
C HIS A 78 4.72 -4.63 8.32
N ILE A 79 5.34 -4.14 7.25
CA ILE A 79 5.10 -4.58 5.88
C ILE A 79 6.03 -5.78 5.67
N GLN A 80 5.47 -6.99 5.67
CA GLN A 80 6.26 -8.21 5.59
C GLN A 80 6.63 -8.44 4.12
N ARG A 81 7.75 -7.86 3.70
CA ARG A 81 8.31 -8.09 2.36
C ARG A 81 8.71 -9.56 2.25
N SER A 82 7.93 -10.36 1.54
CA SER A 82 8.33 -11.68 1.04
C SER A 82 9.35 -11.56 -0.08
#